data_AF-A0AAV3Q2C3-F1
#
_entry.id   AF-A0AAV3Q2C3-F1
#
_cell.length_a   1.000
_cell.length_b   1.000
_cell.length_c   1.000
_cell.angle_alpha   90.00
_cell.angle_beta   90.00
_cell.angle_gamma   90.00
#
_symmetry.space_group_name_H-M   'P 1'
#
loop_
_entity.id
_entity.type
_entity.pdbx_description
1 polymer ?
#
loop_
_entity_poly.entity_id
_entity_poly.type
_entity_poly.pdbx_seq_one_letter_code
_entity_poly.pdbx_strand_id
1 'polypeptide(L)'
;MAEDENVTVPSKIQSGLNYWTEMVKSLNRSFGSYSFRSLSGNDLGFGNRILNPQGAFLQKWNRIFVLSCVIAVSLDPLFFYVPVVDNNYKCLDIDRKLEVTASVLRSFTDIFYLIHIVFQFRTGFIAPSSRVFGRGVLVEDSWAIAKKYLSKYFILDVLAVLPLPQVVILIVIPKLRGATSINTKNFLKFIVLFQYIPRVLRVYPLYKQVTRTSGILTETAWAGAAFNLFLYMLASHVLGAFWYLLSIEREVTCWAKACADDSACRRASLYCDIDHSNFQQFLNASCPIEPPNTTRFDFGIFLEALNSGVVESRDFPQKFFNCFWWGLQSLSSLGQNLETSTYVFEICFAVFISIAGLVLFSFLIGNMQVSDIFSFFTFYD
;
A
#
# COMPACT_ATOMS: atom_id res chain seq x y z
N MET A 1 47.76 -21.78 -23.54
CA MET A 1 47.62 -20.39 -24.02
C MET A 1 46.13 -20.15 -24.20
N ALA A 2 45.48 -19.70 -23.13
CA ALA A 2 44.08 -19.30 -23.11
C ALA A 2 44.04 -18.10 -22.17
N GLU A 3 43.71 -16.95 -22.72
CA GLU A 3 43.66 -15.65 -22.05
C GLU A 3 42.44 -15.58 -21.12
N ASP A 4 42.66 -15.19 -19.88
CA ASP A 4 41.62 -14.77 -18.93
C ASP A 4 41.09 -13.39 -19.37
N GLU A 5 39.85 -13.34 -19.86
CA GLU A 5 39.12 -12.07 -20.05
C GLU A 5 38.78 -11.47 -18.68
N ASN A 6 39.62 -10.54 -18.24
CA ASN A 6 39.41 -9.73 -17.07
C ASN A 6 38.31 -8.69 -17.37
N VAL A 7 37.09 -8.97 -16.92
CA VAL A 7 35.95 -8.04 -17.03
C VAL A 7 36.24 -6.79 -16.19
N THR A 8 36.65 -5.73 -16.89
CA THR A 8 36.94 -4.42 -16.29
C THR A 8 35.63 -3.67 -16.08
N VAL A 9 35.23 -3.54 -14.81
CA VAL A 9 34.07 -2.72 -14.42
C VAL A 9 34.38 -1.25 -14.75
N PRO A 10 33.48 -0.52 -15.45
CA PRO A 10 33.70 0.88 -15.81
C PRO A 10 33.97 1.75 -14.58
N SER A 11 35.04 2.55 -14.62
CA SER A 11 35.52 3.41 -13.52
C SER A 11 34.45 4.37 -12.95
N LYS A 12 33.42 4.72 -13.73
CA LYS A 12 32.26 5.52 -13.30
C LYS A 12 31.28 4.76 -12.39
N ILE A 13 31.14 3.44 -12.55
CA ILE A 13 30.28 2.61 -11.69
C ILE A 13 30.99 2.40 -10.34
N GLN A 14 32.30 2.23 -10.37
CA GLN A 14 33.11 2.10 -9.15
C GLN A 14 33.15 3.41 -8.36
N SER A 15 33.17 4.58 -9.02
CA SER A 15 33.05 5.87 -8.32
C SER A 15 31.65 6.09 -7.72
N GLY A 16 30.59 5.66 -8.41
CA GLY A 16 29.21 5.68 -7.90
C GLY A 16 28.99 4.75 -6.69
N LEU A 17 29.58 3.54 -6.72
CA LEU A 17 29.53 2.59 -5.61
C LEU A 17 30.31 3.12 -4.40
N ASN A 18 31.48 3.73 -4.62
CA ASN A 18 32.28 4.33 -3.56
C ASN A 18 31.59 5.55 -2.93
N TYR A 19 30.89 6.36 -3.73
CA TYR A 19 30.07 7.47 -3.24
C TYR A 19 28.90 6.97 -2.37
N TRP A 20 28.20 5.91 -2.80
CA TRP A 20 27.13 5.29 -2.01
C TRP A 20 27.66 4.65 -0.72
N THR A 21 28.85 4.02 -0.76
CA THR A 21 29.48 3.41 0.41
C THR A 21 29.95 4.46 1.41
N GLU A 22 30.45 5.61 0.94
CA GLU A 22 30.78 6.76 1.78
C GLU A 22 29.53 7.47 2.33
N MET A 23 28.42 7.51 1.58
CA MET A 23 27.13 8.02 2.08
C MET A 23 26.52 7.10 3.15
N VAL A 24 26.63 5.78 3.00
CA VAL A 24 26.23 4.79 4.02
C VAL A 24 27.16 4.84 5.24
N LYS A 25 28.48 5.01 5.06
CA LYS A 25 29.42 5.24 6.18
C LYS A 25 29.19 6.58 6.88
N SER A 26 28.81 7.63 6.14
CA SER A 26 28.44 8.94 6.67
C SER A 26 27.15 8.84 7.50
N LEU A 27 26.13 8.13 7.00
CA LEU A 27 24.92 7.81 7.75
C LEU A 27 25.24 6.94 8.98
N ASN A 28 26.12 5.95 8.86
CA ASN A 28 26.52 5.11 9.99
C ASN A 28 27.42 5.83 11.01
N ARG A 29 28.14 6.89 10.59
CA ARG A 29 28.86 7.81 11.49
C ARG A 29 27.92 8.85 12.13
N SER A 30 26.86 9.26 11.44
CA SER A 30 25.78 10.10 11.98
C SER A 30 24.92 9.33 13.00
N PHE A 31 24.64 8.05 12.74
CA PHE A 31 24.02 7.13 13.69
C PHE A 31 25.00 6.64 14.77
N GLY A 32 26.30 6.54 14.44
CA GLY A 32 27.35 6.04 15.33
C GLY A 32 28.04 7.08 16.21
N SER A 33 27.78 8.38 16.04
CA SER A 33 28.35 9.44 16.90
C SER A 33 27.44 9.83 18.07
N TYR A 34 26.22 9.31 18.16
CA TYR A 34 25.45 9.36 19.40
C TYR A 34 25.97 8.29 20.34
N SER A 35 27.03 8.67 21.06
CA SER A 35 27.60 7.98 22.21
C SER A 35 26.51 7.27 23.04
N PHE A 36 26.45 5.95 22.88
CA PHE A 36 25.73 5.03 23.77
C PHE A 36 26.46 4.87 25.12
N ARG A 37 27.32 5.83 25.50
CA ARG A 37 28.24 5.74 26.65
C ARG A 37 27.90 6.67 27.82
N SER A 38 26.70 7.22 27.90
CA SER A 38 26.20 7.87 29.13
C SER A 38 24.94 7.24 29.76
N LEU A 39 24.39 6.14 29.22
CA LEU A 39 23.45 5.31 29.97
C LEU A 39 24.21 4.24 30.77
N SER A 40 25.06 4.69 31.69
CA SER A 40 25.65 3.81 32.71
C SER A 40 24.73 3.79 33.93
N GLY A 41 24.23 2.60 34.24
CA GLY A 41 23.75 2.23 35.57
C GLY A 41 22.30 2.59 35.90
N ASN A 42 21.37 1.70 35.47
CA ASN A 42 20.16 1.26 36.21
C ASN A 42 18.86 1.10 35.40
N ASP A 43 18.85 1.18 34.06
CA ASP A 43 17.58 1.13 33.29
C ASP A 43 17.42 -0.07 32.34
N LEU A 44 18.04 -1.21 32.66
CA LEU A 44 17.75 -2.50 32.01
C LEU A 44 16.74 -3.32 32.82
N GLY A 45 15.63 -2.69 33.19
CA GLY A 45 14.47 -3.35 33.80
C GLY A 45 13.25 -3.25 32.88
N PHE A 46 13.15 -4.12 31.87
CA PHE A 46 12.04 -4.14 30.91
C PHE A 46 10.71 -4.69 31.51
N GLY A 47 10.64 -4.86 32.83
CA GLY A 47 9.46 -5.36 33.55
C GLY A 47 8.83 -4.26 34.41
N ASN A 48 7.58 -3.90 34.09
CA ASN A 48 6.60 -3.19 34.94
C ASN A 48 6.54 -1.65 34.92
N ARG A 49 7.37 -0.92 34.16
CA ARG A 49 7.19 0.54 34.06
C ARG A 49 6.17 0.94 32.99
N ILE A 50 5.22 1.79 33.39
CA ILE A 50 4.24 2.40 32.50
C ILE A 50 4.88 3.56 31.78
N LEU A 51 4.64 3.64 30.47
CA LEU A 51 5.18 4.67 29.60
C LEU A 51 4.39 5.96 29.79
N ASN A 52 5.09 7.05 30.07
CA ASN A 52 4.50 8.37 30.11
C ASN A 52 4.14 8.83 28.68
N PRO A 53 2.88 9.19 28.39
CA PRO A 53 2.43 9.62 27.07
C PRO A 53 3.17 10.87 26.53
N GLN A 54 3.74 11.69 27.41
CA GLN A 54 4.50 12.90 27.05
C GLN A 54 6.02 12.68 27.03
N GLY A 55 6.50 11.47 27.38
CA GLY A 55 7.93 11.17 27.42
C GLY A 55 8.59 11.18 26.03
N ALA A 56 9.80 11.72 25.93
CA ALA A 56 10.56 11.83 24.68
C ALA A 56 10.73 10.48 23.96
N PHE A 57 10.89 9.38 24.72
CA PHE A 57 10.97 8.03 24.18
C PHE A 57 9.70 7.65 23.41
N LEU A 58 8.53 7.79 24.03
CA LEU A 58 7.26 7.43 23.38
C LEU A 58 6.96 8.36 22.22
N GLN A 59 7.27 9.66 22.34
CA GLN A 59 7.13 10.58 21.22
C GLN A 59 7.96 10.14 20.00
N LYS A 60 9.23 9.77 20.20
CA LYS A 60 10.11 9.25 19.13
C LYS A 60 9.54 7.99 18.49
N TRP A 61 9.07 7.03 19.30
CA TRP A 61 8.44 5.81 18.80
C TRP A 61 7.13 6.05 18.07
N ASN A 62 6.28 6.98 18.54
CA ASN A 62 5.07 7.35 17.83
C ASN A 62 5.37 7.94 16.44
N ARG A 63 6.47 8.71 16.28
CA ARG A 63 6.93 9.16 14.96
C ARG A 63 7.25 7.97 14.05
N ILE A 64 8.00 6.99 14.59
CA ILE A 64 8.37 5.76 13.87
C ILE A 64 7.12 4.95 13.51
N PHE A 65 6.15 4.81 14.39
CA PHE A 65 4.90 4.08 14.12
C PHE A 65 4.05 4.74 13.03
N VAL A 66 3.97 6.07 13.00
CA VAL A 66 3.29 6.78 11.90
C VAL A 66 4.01 6.54 10.58
N LEU A 67 5.33 6.66 10.55
CA LEU A 67 6.11 6.41 9.34
C LEU A 67 5.97 4.96 8.86
N SER A 68 6.07 3.99 9.77
CA SER A 68 5.88 2.57 9.45
C SER A 68 4.45 2.30 8.95
N CYS A 69 3.45 3.01 9.49
CA CYS A 69 2.08 2.94 9.00
C CYS A 69 1.93 3.38 7.56
N VAL A 70 2.47 4.54 7.24
CA VAL A 70 2.45 5.10 5.90
C VAL A 70 3.17 4.19 4.90
N ILE A 71 4.35 3.68 5.29
CA ILE A 71 5.11 2.72 4.48
C ILE A 71 4.29 1.45 4.25
N ALA A 72 3.67 0.87 5.27
CA ALA A 72 2.86 -0.33 5.10
C ALA A 72 1.67 -0.09 4.15
N VAL A 73 0.95 1.03 4.29
CA VAL A 73 -0.17 1.38 3.39
C VAL A 73 0.31 1.51 1.94
N SER A 74 1.54 2.00 1.70
CA SER A 74 2.14 2.03 0.35
C SER A 74 2.57 0.67 -0.18
N LEU A 75 2.84 -0.31 0.69
CA LEU A 75 3.29 -1.66 0.32
C LEU A 75 2.11 -2.62 0.09
N ASP A 76 0.96 -2.40 0.72
CA ASP A 76 -0.21 -3.26 0.58
C ASP A 76 -0.71 -3.43 -0.87
N PRO A 77 -0.76 -2.38 -1.71
CA PRO A 77 -1.15 -2.52 -3.11
C PRO A 77 -0.20 -3.39 -3.96
N LEU A 78 1.00 -3.73 -3.47
CA LEU A 78 1.91 -4.64 -4.18
C LEU A 78 1.26 -6.02 -4.43
N PHE A 79 0.38 -6.47 -3.54
CA PHE A 79 -0.36 -7.72 -3.74
C PHE A 79 -1.31 -7.68 -4.94
N PHE A 80 -1.73 -6.51 -5.39
CA PHE A 80 -2.59 -6.36 -6.57
C PHE A 80 -1.86 -6.60 -7.89
N TYR A 81 -0.53 -6.44 -7.88
CA TYR A 81 0.33 -6.70 -9.05
C TYR A 81 0.80 -8.15 -9.18
N VAL A 82 0.47 -9.00 -8.18
CA VAL A 82 0.83 -10.42 -8.13
C VAL A 82 0.16 -11.26 -9.22
N PRO A 83 -1.16 -11.17 -9.48
CA PRO A 83 -1.76 -11.89 -10.59
C PRO A 83 -1.23 -11.34 -11.92
N VAL A 84 -0.94 -12.25 -12.86
CA VAL A 84 -0.44 -11.94 -14.21
C VAL A 84 -1.24 -12.75 -15.22
N VAL A 85 -1.50 -12.17 -16.38
CA VAL A 85 -2.13 -12.86 -17.51
C VAL A 85 -1.05 -13.50 -18.38
N ASP A 86 -1.16 -14.79 -18.62
CA ASP A 86 -0.38 -15.45 -19.66
C ASP A 86 -1.13 -15.33 -21.00
N ASN A 87 -0.57 -14.56 -21.93
CA ASN A 87 -1.19 -14.30 -23.22
C ASN A 87 -1.14 -15.50 -24.19
N ASN A 88 -0.15 -16.38 -24.03
CA ASN A 88 0.00 -17.56 -24.87
C ASN A 88 -1.08 -18.60 -24.54
N TYR A 89 -1.35 -18.78 -23.25
CA TYR A 89 -2.29 -19.81 -22.78
C TYR A 89 -3.65 -19.24 -22.34
N LYS A 90 -3.80 -17.91 -22.35
CA LYS A 90 -5.00 -17.16 -21.93
C LYS A 90 -5.54 -17.61 -20.59
N CYS A 91 -4.67 -17.50 -19.59
CA CYS A 91 -4.91 -17.96 -18.24
C CYS A 91 -4.27 -17.06 -17.20
N LEU A 92 -4.70 -17.21 -15.95
CA LEU A 92 -4.10 -16.51 -14.82
C LEU A 92 -2.92 -17.29 -14.24
N ASP A 93 -1.82 -16.58 -14.06
CA ASP A 93 -0.68 -17.03 -13.27
C ASP A 93 -0.33 -16.03 -12.15
N ILE A 94 0.64 -16.40 -11.32
CA ILE A 94 1.07 -15.67 -10.14
C ILE A 94 2.56 -15.32 -10.31
N ASP A 95 2.89 -14.04 -10.14
CA ASP A 95 4.27 -13.61 -9.99
C ASP A 95 4.79 -13.99 -8.59
N ARG A 96 5.40 -15.17 -8.50
CA ARG A 96 5.96 -15.70 -7.25
C ARG A 96 7.03 -14.80 -6.64
N LYS A 97 7.84 -14.12 -7.45
CA LYS A 97 8.89 -13.23 -6.95
C LYS A 97 8.27 -12.03 -6.25
N LEU A 98 7.26 -11.42 -6.88
CA LEU A 98 6.55 -10.29 -6.30
C LEU A 98 5.72 -10.70 -5.07
N GLU A 99 5.04 -11.85 -5.13
CA GLU A 99 4.28 -12.41 -4.01
C GLU A 99 5.14 -12.60 -2.76
N VAL A 100 6.31 -13.23 -2.90
CA VAL A 100 7.25 -13.45 -1.80
C VAL A 100 7.78 -12.10 -1.28
N THR A 101 8.17 -11.21 -2.19
CA THR A 101 8.70 -9.89 -1.84
C THR A 101 7.68 -9.06 -1.05
N ALA A 102 6.45 -8.96 -1.54
CA ALA A 102 5.36 -8.26 -0.88
C ALA A 102 5.04 -8.88 0.49
N SER A 103 5.07 -10.22 0.59
CA SER A 103 4.85 -10.94 1.85
C SER A 103 5.94 -10.67 2.90
N VAL A 104 7.21 -10.63 2.49
CA VAL A 104 8.33 -10.32 3.39
C VAL A 104 8.25 -8.86 3.87
N LEU A 105 8.08 -7.92 2.94
CA LEU A 105 7.95 -6.49 3.26
C LEU A 105 6.78 -6.22 4.20
N ARG A 106 5.67 -6.91 3.98
CA ARG A 106 4.49 -6.84 4.84
C ARG A 106 4.72 -7.41 6.23
N SER A 107 5.34 -8.59 6.31
CA SER A 107 5.65 -9.21 7.60
C SER A 107 6.55 -8.31 8.43
N PHE A 108 7.51 -7.63 7.79
CA PHE A 108 8.37 -6.66 8.45
C PHE A 108 7.59 -5.47 9.02
N THR A 109 6.63 -4.89 8.29
CA THR A 109 5.83 -3.76 8.81
C THR A 109 4.84 -4.20 9.90
N ASP A 110 4.29 -5.40 9.81
CA ASP A 110 3.39 -5.96 10.83
C ASP A 110 4.11 -6.15 12.19
N ILE A 111 5.44 -6.38 12.22
CA ILE A 111 6.22 -6.42 13.48
C ILE A 111 6.15 -5.07 14.21
N PHE A 112 6.34 -3.95 13.51
CA PHE A 112 6.22 -2.62 14.12
C PHE A 112 4.83 -2.39 14.70
N TYR A 113 3.82 -2.99 14.08
CA TYR A 113 2.44 -2.86 14.52
C TYR A 113 2.16 -3.68 15.79
N LEU A 114 2.70 -4.89 15.88
CA LEU A 114 2.65 -5.68 17.10
C LEU A 114 3.34 -4.95 18.27
N ILE A 115 4.50 -4.35 18.01
CA ILE A 115 5.20 -3.50 19.00
C ILE A 115 4.32 -2.32 19.42
N HIS A 116 3.65 -1.65 18.47
CA HIS A 116 2.73 -0.55 18.78
C HIS A 116 1.56 -1.00 19.68
N ILE A 117 0.95 -2.16 19.42
CA ILE A 117 -0.12 -2.72 20.28
C ILE A 117 0.42 -2.94 21.70
N VAL A 118 1.61 -3.51 21.84
CA VAL A 118 2.26 -3.69 23.17
C VAL A 118 2.45 -2.34 23.87
N PHE A 119 2.85 -1.30 23.14
CA PHE A 119 3.04 0.05 23.70
C PHE A 119 1.71 0.65 24.16
N GLN A 120 0.61 0.43 23.44
CA GLN A 120 -0.72 0.93 23.82
C GLN A 120 -1.19 0.32 25.15
N PHE A 121 -0.91 -0.96 25.42
CA PHE A 121 -1.19 -1.58 26.72
C PHE A 121 -0.31 -1.07 27.86
N ARG A 122 0.83 -0.45 27.55
CA ARG A 122 1.81 0.06 28.53
C ARG A 122 1.81 1.57 28.67
N THR A 123 1.01 2.31 27.91
CA THR A 123 1.01 3.77 27.91
C THR A 123 -0.07 4.31 28.84
N GLY A 124 0.35 5.11 29.83
CA GLY A 124 -0.56 5.80 30.73
C GLY A 124 -1.39 6.85 29.99
N PHE A 125 -2.51 7.28 30.58
CA PHE A 125 -3.34 8.33 29.96
C PHE A 125 -3.73 9.42 30.94
N ILE A 126 -3.92 10.63 30.41
CA ILE A 126 -4.38 11.77 31.20
C ILE A 126 -5.91 11.73 31.28
N ALA A 127 -6.46 11.69 32.50
CA ALA A 127 -7.90 11.58 32.72
C ALA A 127 -8.63 12.85 32.20
N PRO A 128 -9.70 12.73 31.39
CA PRO A 128 -10.41 13.89 30.84
C PRO A 128 -10.96 14.84 31.91
N SER A 129 -11.48 14.30 33.02
CA SER A 129 -12.02 15.04 34.15
C SER A 129 -10.98 15.93 34.85
N SER A 130 -9.73 15.51 34.86
CA SER A 130 -8.63 16.26 35.47
C SER A 130 -8.11 17.44 34.63
N ARG A 131 -8.50 17.52 33.34
CA ARG A 131 -8.12 18.64 32.48
C ARG A 131 -8.88 19.93 32.82
N VAL A 132 -10.04 19.81 33.46
CA VAL A 132 -10.88 20.95 33.87
C VAL A 132 -10.21 21.77 34.99
N PHE A 133 -9.29 21.17 35.75
CA PHE A 133 -8.51 21.82 36.81
C PHE A 133 -7.05 22.15 36.39
N GLY A 134 -6.77 22.23 35.09
CA GLY A 134 -5.52 22.79 34.54
C GLY A 134 -4.27 21.89 34.59
N ARG A 135 -4.20 20.89 35.46
CA ARG A 135 -3.06 19.96 35.55
C ARG A 135 -3.57 18.51 35.53
N GLY A 136 -3.81 17.99 34.33
CA GLY A 136 -4.38 16.66 34.16
C GLY A 136 -3.57 15.58 34.89
N VAL A 137 -4.26 14.68 35.59
CA VAL A 137 -3.67 13.58 36.36
C VAL A 137 -3.36 12.42 35.42
N LEU A 138 -2.11 11.94 35.47
CA LEU A 138 -1.67 10.76 34.75
C LEU A 138 -2.17 9.50 35.46
N VAL A 139 -2.94 8.67 34.75
CA VAL A 139 -3.40 7.38 35.23
C VAL A 139 -2.40 6.31 34.79
N GLU A 140 -1.78 5.67 35.79
CA GLU A 140 -0.83 4.57 35.65
C GLU A 140 -1.42 3.23 36.13
N ASP A 141 -2.75 3.13 36.27
CA ASP A 141 -3.36 1.84 36.59
C ASP A 141 -3.40 0.94 35.34
N SER A 142 -2.73 -0.21 35.38
CA SER A 142 -2.61 -1.12 34.24
C SER A 142 -3.97 -1.65 33.77
N TRP A 143 -4.88 -1.91 34.72
CA TRP A 143 -6.23 -2.39 34.40
C TRP A 143 -7.07 -1.30 33.71
N ALA A 144 -7.04 -0.08 34.22
CA ALA A 144 -7.71 1.07 33.60
C ALA A 144 -7.18 1.37 32.19
N ILE A 145 -5.86 1.27 31.98
CA ILE A 145 -5.22 1.43 30.66
C ILE A 145 -5.74 0.35 29.70
N ALA A 146 -5.64 -0.92 30.10
CA ALA A 146 -6.08 -2.05 29.28
C ALA A 146 -7.57 -1.94 28.91
N LYS A 147 -8.45 -1.68 29.89
CA LYS A 147 -9.90 -1.53 29.66
C LYS A 147 -10.21 -0.41 28.66
N LYS A 148 -9.54 0.73 28.79
CA LYS A 148 -9.72 1.86 27.89
C LYS A 148 -9.27 1.54 26.46
N TYR A 149 -8.12 0.88 26.31
CA TYR A 149 -7.58 0.52 25.00
C TYR A 149 -8.43 -0.55 24.32
N LEU A 150 -8.79 -1.62 25.04
CA LEU A 150 -9.64 -2.71 24.57
C LEU A 150 -10.99 -2.21 24.05
N SER A 151 -11.59 -1.25 24.74
CA SER A 151 -12.92 -0.71 24.38
C SER A 151 -12.91 0.25 23.18
N LYS A 152 -11.76 0.82 22.78
CA LYS A 152 -11.73 1.91 21.76
C LYS A 152 -10.95 1.58 20.51
N TYR A 153 -9.75 1.04 20.63
CA TYR A 153 -8.79 0.97 19.51
C TYR A 153 -8.33 -0.45 19.21
N PHE A 154 -8.36 -1.35 20.21
CA PHE A 154 -7.82 -2.70 20.07
C PHE A 154 -8.43 -3.50 18.92
N ILE A 155 -9.76 -3.46 18.74
CA ILE A 155 -10.42 -4.19 17.64
C ILE A 155 -9.92 -3.71 16.27
N LEU A 156 -9.81 -2.39 16.08
CA LEU A 156 -9.32 -1.81 14.84
C LEU A 156 -7.85 -2.19 14.60
N ASP A 157 -7.02 -2.13 15.63
CA ASP A 157 -5.61 -2.51 15.55
C ASP A 157 -5.43 -4.00 15.22
N VAL A 158 -6.22 -4.89 15.82
CA VAL A 158 -6.18 -6.33 15.53
C VAL A 158 -6.61 -6.60 14.09
N LEU A 159 -7.75 -6.05 13.64
CA LEU A 159 -8.22 -6.22 12.26
C LEU A 159 -7.20 -5.71 11.24
N ALA A 160 -6.54 -4.61 11.56
CA ALA A 160 -5.47 -4.04 10.73
C ALA A 160 -4.18 -4.86 10.71
N VAL A 161 -3.95 -5.80 11.65
CA VAL A 161 -2.71 -6.60 11.70
C VAL A 161 -2.89 -8.01 11.13
N LEU A 162 -4.12 -8.48 10.92
CA LEU A 162 -4.34 -9.83 10.39
C LEU A 162 -3.56 -10.04 9.06
N PRO A 163 -2.94 -11.20 8.83
CA PRO A 163 -2.23 -11.47 7.58
C PRO A 163 -3.18 -12.05 6.52
N LEU A 164 -4.41 -11.53 6.37
CA LEU A 164 -5.40 -12.15 5.48
C LEU A 164 -4.95 -12.20 4.01
N PRO A 165 -4.28 -11.19 3.40
CA PRO A 165 -3.89 -11.27 2.01
C PRO A 165 -2.77 -12.30 1.82
N GLN A 166 -1.83 -12.41 2.78
CA GLN A 166 -0.81 -13.44 2.75
C GLN A 166 -1.41 -14.84 2.88
N VAL A 167 -2.35 -15.05 3.81
CA VAL A 167 -3.03 -16.35 3.98
C VAL A 167 -3.82 -16.70 2.72
N VAL A 168 -4.57 -15.74 2.17
CA VAL A 168 -5.36 -15.95 0.95
C VAL A 168 -4.45 -16.31 -0.22
N ILE A 169 -3.40 -15.53 -0.47
CA ILE A 169 -2.57 -15.67 -1.66
C ILE A 169 -1.61 -16.87 -1.57
N LEU A 170 -0.96 -17.10 -0.41
CA LEU A 170 0.04 -18.16 -0.25
C LEU A 170 -0.57 -19.53 0.07
N ILE A 171 -1.68 -19.57 0.81
CA ILE A 171 -2.23 -20.83 1.34
C ILE A 171 -3.51 -21.19 0.61
N VAL A 172 -4.44 -20.24 0.50
CA VAL A 172 -5.78 -20.54 -0.01
C VAL A 172 -5.75 -20.68 -1.54
N ILE A 173 -5.26 -19.69 -2.29
CA ILE A 173 -5.26 -19.74 -3.76
C ILE A 173 -4.54 -20.99 -4.32
N PRO A 174 -3.35 -21.40 -3.85
CA PRO A 174 -2.66 -22.57 -4.38
C PRO A 174 -3.37 -23.88 -4.03
N LYS A 175 -3.93 -24.01 -2.82
CA LYS A 175 -4.69 -25.21 -2.39
C LYS A 175 -6.05 -25.32 -3.07
N LEU A 176 -6.57 -24.21 -3.58
CA LEU A 176 -7.83 -24.14 -4.29
C LEU A 176 -7.68 -24.32 -5.82
N ARG A 177 -6.45 -24.47 -6.34
CA ARG A 177 -6.17 -24.86 -7.74
C ARG A 177 -6.73 -26.27 -8.00
N GLY A 178 -8.00 -26.34 -8.38
CA GLY A 178 -8.65 -27.59 -8.83
C GLY A 178 -10.14 -27.71 -8.54
N ALA A 179 -10.67 -27.08 -7.48
CA ALA A 179 -12.00 -27.40 -6.95
C ALA A 179 -13.01 -26.24 -6.88
N THR A 180 -12.60 -24.97 -7.00
CA THR A 180 -13.45 -23.84 -6.63
C THR A 180 -13.95 -22.98 -7.79
N SER A 181 -15.21 -22.55 -7.64
CA SER A 181 -15.94 -21.66 -8.53
C SER A 181 -15.41 -20.22 -8.48
N ILE A 182 -15.75 -19.44 -9.51
CA ILE A 182 -15.50 -17.99 -9.61
C ILE A 182 -15.97 -17.24 -8.35
N ASN A 183 -17.06 -17.70 -7.72
CA ASN A 183 -17.63 -17.10 -6.51
C ASN A 183 -16.68 -17.15 -5.31
N THR A 184 -15.90 -18.23 -5.15
CA THR A 184 -14.93 -18.34 -4.07
C THR A 184 -13.74 -17.40 -4.28
N LYS A 185 -13.26 -17.24 -5.51
CA LYS A 185 -12.20 -16.26 -5.85
C LYS A 185 -12.67 -14.83 -5.61
N ASN A 186 -13.91 -14.51 -5.98
CA ASN A 186 -14.52 -13.20 -5.71
C ASN A 186 -14.61 -12.90 -4.21
N PHE A 187 -15.02 -13.87 -3.39
CA PHE A 187 -15.09 -13.71 -1.93
C PHE A 187 -13.71 -13.45 -1.30
N LEU A 188 -12.68 -14.20 -1.74
CA LEU A 188 -11.31 -14.02 -1.27
C LEU A 188 -10.72 -12.65 -1.62
N LYS A 189 -11.06 -12.12 -2.80
CA LYS A 189 -10.73 -10.75 -3.21
C LYS A 189 -11.38 -9.71 -2.29
N PHE A 190 -12.66 -9.87 -1.97
CA PHE A 190 -13.36 -8.99 -1.03
C PHE A 190 -12.70 -8.98 0.35
N ILE A 191 -12.16 -10.10 0.81
CA ILE A 191 -11.40 -10.15 2.08
C ILE A 191 -10.15 -9.27 2.01
N VAL A 192 -9.38 -9.34 0.91
CA VAL A 192 -8.18 -8.51 0.73
C VAL A 192 -8.53 -7.02 0.68
N LEU A 193 -9.56 -6.66 -0.09
CA LEU A 193 -10.03 -5.27 -0.21
C LEU A 193 -10.58 -4.74 1.13
N PHE A 194 -11.43 -5.52 1.80
CA PHE A 194 -12.04 -5.13 3.06
C PHE A 194 -10.99 -4.93 4.16
N GLN A 195 -9.88 -5.68 4.11
CA GLN A 195 -8.81 -5.50 5.06
C GLN A 195 -7.95 -4.25 4.82
N TYR A 196 -7.87 -3.76 3.59
CA TYR A 196 -7.15 -2.52 3.31
C TYR A 196 -7.79 -1.33 4.06
N ILE A 197 -9.12 -1.33 4.23
CA ILE A 197 -9.88 -0.28 4.93
C ILE A 197 -9.39 -0.05 6.38
N PRO A 198 -9.40 -1.04 7.30
CA PRO A 198 -8.92 -0.82 8.66
C PRO A 198 -7.45 -0.41 8.72
N ARG A 199 -6.60 -0.82 7.75
CA ARG A 199 -5.20 -0.40 7.68
C ARG A 199 -5.06 1.10 7.38
N VAL A 200 -5.83 1.61 6.42
CA VAL A 200 -5.89 3.06 6.13
C VAL A 200 -6.50 3.83 7.30
N LEU A 201 -7.62 3.36 7.86
CA LEU A 201 -8.30 4.05 8.97
C LEU A 201 -7.41 4.19 10.21
N ARG A 202 -6.49 3.26 10.45
CA ARG A 202 -5.55 3.30 11.58
C ARG A 202 -4.49 4.40 11.47
N VAL A 203 -4.21 4.89 10.27
CA VAL A 203 -3.26 6.00 10.08
C VAL A 203 -3.78 7.26 10.77
N TYR A 204 -5.10 7.51 10.74
CA TYR A 204 -5.72 8.70 11.32
C TYR A 204 -5.49 8.88 12.83
N PRO A 205 -5.80 7.92 13.72
CA PRO A 205 -5.59 8.09 15.16
C PRO A 205 -4.11 8.25 15.53
N LEU A 206 -3.22 7.52 14.85
CA LEU A 206 -1.76 7.61 15.04
C LEU A 206 -1.22 8.96 14.61
N TYR A 207 -1.61 9.42 13.44
CA TYR A 207 -1.29 10.74 12.94
C TYR A 207 -1.77 11.83 13.91
N LYS A 208 -3.04 11.78 14.34
CA LYS A 208 -3.62 12.73 15.28
C LYS A 208 -2.91 12.75 16.64
N GLN A 209 -2.47 11.60 17.13
CA GLN A 209 -1.70 11.50 18.37
C GLN A 209 -0.37 12.23 18.23
N VAL A 210 0.35 12.00 17.14
CA VAL A 210 1.67 12.59 16.87
C VAL A 210 1.58 14.09 16.59
N THR A 211 0.60 14.57 15.83
CA THR A 211 0.42 16.00 15.56
C THR A 211 0.13 16.77 16.86
N ARG A 212 -0.62 16.18 17.79
CA ARG A 212 -0.95 16.81 19.08
C ARG A 212 0.21 16.87 20.06
N THR A 213 1.14 15.92 20.01
CA THR A 213 2.24 15.84 20.99
C THR A 213 3.56 16.40 20.50
N SER A 214 3.79 16.37 19.18
CA SER A 214 5.16 16.47 18.63
C SER A 214 5.28 17.41 17.44
N GLY A 215 4.20 18.02 16.96
CA GLY A 215 4.24 19.03 15.90
C GLY A 215 4.97 18.62 14.62
N ILE A 216 4.95 17.33 14.23
CA ILE A 216 5.77 16.84 13.09
C ILE A 216 5.54 17.64 11.79
N LEU A 217 4.32 18.10 11.54
CA LEU A 217 4.00 18.91 10.36
C LEU A 217 4.18 20.43 10.56
N THR A 218 4.54 20.87 11.77
CA THR A 218 4.67 22.29 12.12
C THR A 218 6.11 22.75 12.22
N GLU A 219 7.11 21.88 12.01
CA GLU A 219 8.52 22.29 12.04
C GLU A 219 8.89 23.20 10.86
N THR A 220 8.26 23.05 9.69
CA THR A 220 8.41 23.97 8.54
C THR A 220 7.15 24.03 7.68
N ALA A 221 6.82 25.19 7.09
CA ALA A 221 5.66 25.37 6.21
C ALA A 221 5.69 24.44 4.98
N TRP A 222 6.89 24.13 4.46
CA TRP A 222 7.06 23.23 3.31
C TRP A 222 6.80 21.75 3.62
N ALA A 223 7.00 21.32 4.88
CA ALA A 223 6.74 19.93 5.27
C ALA A 223 5.26 19.54 5.11
N GLY A 224 4.34 20.49 5.32
CA GLY A 224 2.92 20.27 5.08
C GLY A 224 2.59 20.07 3.59
N ALA A 225 3.13 20.92 2.72
CA ALA A 225 2.95 20.79 1.27
C ALA A 225 3.54 19.47 0.74
N ALA A 226 4.76 19.12 1.17
CA ALA A 226 5.40 17.85 0.80
C ALA A 226 4.59 16.63 1.28
N PHE A 227 4.01 16.68 2.49
CA PHE A 227 3.16 15.62 3.02
C PHE A 227 1.85 15.46 2.22
N ASN A 228 1.20 16.57 1.87
CA ASN A 228 -0.01 16.53 1.05
C ASN A 228 0.27 16.00 -0.36
N LEU A 229 1.38 16.42 -0.98
CA LEU A 229 1.84 15.87 -2.25
C LEU A 229 2.11 14.36 -2.11
N PHE A 230 2.77 13.93 -1.04
CA PHE A 230 3.00 12.51 -0.78
C PHE A 230 1.68 11.73 -0.68
N LEU A 231 0.67 12.25 0.03
CA LEU A 231 -0.65 11.61 0.12
C LEU A 231 -1.33 11.53 -1.26
N TYR A 232 -1.19 12.57 -2.08
CA TYR A 232 -1.68 12.58 -3.45
C TYR A 232 -1.03 11.48 -4.29
N MET A 233 0.30 11.38 -4.25
CA MET A 233 1.08 10.34 -4.95
C MET A 233 0.74 8.94 -4.44
N LEU A 234 0.54 8.77 -3.13
CA LEU A 234 0.11 7.51 -2.53
C LEU A 234 -1.28 7.10 -3.03
N ALA A 235 -2.23 8.04 -3.11
CA ALA A 235 -3.55 7.77 -3.67
C ALA A 235 -3.48 7.36 -5.15
N SER A 236 -2.64 8.02 -5.95
CA SER A 236 -2.38 7.64 -7.35
C SER A 236 -1.85 6.22 -7.46
N HIS A 237 -0.89 5.84 -6.63
CA HIS A 237 -0.34 4.49 -6.59
C HIS A 237 -1.42 3.43 -6.27
N VAL A 238 -2.25 3.70 -5.26
CA VAL A 238 -3.31 2.80 -4.82
C VAL A 238 -4.37 2.62 -5.92
N LEU A 239 -4.82 3.72 -6.54
CA LEU A 239 -5.79 3.68 -7.64
C LEU A 239 -5.24 2.97 -8.87
N GLY A 240 -3.98 3.22 -9.23
CA GLY A 240 -3.30 2.51 -10.30
C GLY A 240 -3.23 0.99 -10.06
N ALA A 241 -2.90 0.59 -8.84
CA ALA A 241 -2.86 -0.83 -8.47
C ALA A 241 -4.26 -1.48 -8.51
N PHE A 242 -5.31 -0.75 -8.09
CA PHE A 242 -6.69 -1.21 -8.25
C PHE A 242 -7.07 -1.37 -9.71
N TRP A 243 -6.74 -0.39 -10.54
CA TRP A 243 -7.00 -0.44 -11.97
C TRP A 243 -6.31 -1.63 -12.65
N TYR A 244 -5.06 -1.92 -12.30
CA TYR A 244 -4.34 -3.13 -12.76
C TYR A 244 -5.12 -4.42 -12.43
N LEU A 245 -5.47 -4.60 -11.16
CA LEU A 245 -6.16 -5.80 -10.70
C LEU A 245 -7.55 -5.93 -11.33
N LEU A 246 -8.29 -4.82 -11.42
CA LEU A 246 -9.62 -4.78 -12.03
C LEU A 246 -9.55 -5.02 -13.54
N SER A 247 -8.46 -4.67 -14.21
CA SER A 247 -8.24 -4.97 -15.63
C SER A 247 -8.12 -6.47 -15.87
N ILE A 248 -7.30 -7.15 -15.06
CA ILE A 248 -7.21 -8.62 -15.08
C ILE A 248 -8.57 -9.26 -14.78
N GLU A 249 -9.29 -8.75 -13.77
CA GLU A 249 -10.62 -9.26 -13.44
C GLU A 249 -11.61 -9.08 -14.59
N ARG A 250 -11.53 -7.95 -15.30
CA ARG A 250 -12.40 -7.65 -16.43
C ARG A 250 -12.15 -8.60 -17.60
N GLU A 251 -10.89 -8.90 -17.89
CA GLU A 251 -10.49 -9.91 -18.88
C GLU A 251 -10.97 -11.31 -18.50
N VAL A 252 -10.74 -11.73 -17.26
CA VAL A 252 -11.20 -13.03 -16.75
C VAL A 252 -12.73 -13.13 -16.77
N THR A 253 -13.45 -12.03 -16.51
CA THR A 253 -14.91 -11.98 -16.63
C THR A 253 -15.35 -12.20 -18.07
N CYS A 254 -14.63 -11.64 -19.04
CA CYS A 254 -14.90 -11.89 -20.45
C CYS A 254 -14.71 -13.37 -20.78
N TRP A 255 -13.56 -13.96 -20.41
CA TRP A 255 -13.31 -15.40 -20.63
C TRP A 255 -14.33 -16.29 -19.94
N ALA A 256 -14.74 -15.94 -18.71
CA ALA A 256 -15.76 -16.68 -17.98
C ALA A 256 -17.13 -16.66 -18.69
N LYS A 257 -17.50 -15.54 -19.32
CA LYS A 257 -18.71 -15.44 -20.15
C LYS A 257 -18.57 -16.26 -21.44
N ALA A 258 -17.41 -16.22 -22.09
CA ALA A 258 -17.14 -17.02 -23.28
C ALA A 258 -17.19 -18.53 -22.99
N CYS A 259 -16.64 -18.96 -21.86
CA CYS A 259 -16.63 -20.36 -21.40
C CYS A 259 -17.88 -20.74 -20.57
N ALA A 260 -19.02 -20.04 -20.72
CA ALA A 260 -20.19 -20.28 -19.88
C ALA A 260 -20.72 -21.72 -19.99
N ASP A 261 -20.63 -22.34 -21.16
CA ASP A 261 -21.16 -23.68 -21.41
C ASP A 261 -20.08 -24.79 -21.39
N ASP A 262 -18.79 -24.42 -21.31
CA ASP A 262 -17.67 -25.36 -21.33
C ASP A 262 -16.85 -25.32 -20.03
N SER A 263 -16.98 -26.39 -19.24
CA SER A 263 -16.28 -26.55 -17.96
C SER A 263 -14.76 -26.73 -18.10
N ALA A 264 -14.28 -27.27 -19.23
CA ALA A 264 -12.86 -27.41 -19.53
C ALA A 264 -12.26 -26.04 -19.89
N CYS A 265 -12.92 -25.29 -20.78
CA CYS A 265 -12.58 -23.91 -21.13
C CYS A 265 -12.49 -23.02 -19.88
N ARG A 266 -13.48 -23.10 -18.99
CA ARG A 266 -13.52 -22.29 -17.76
C ARG A 266 -12.40 -22.62 -16.79
N ARG A 267 -11.96 -23.88 -16.74
CA ARG A 267 -10.86 -24.30 -15.87
C ARG A 267 -9.52 -23.87 -16.46
N ALA A 268 -9.35 -24.04 -17.77
CA ALA A 268 -8.16 -23.61 -18.50
C ALA A 268 -7.98 -22.09 -18.41
N SER A 269 -9.01 -21.28 -18.61
CA SER A 269 -8.87 -19.81 -18.52
C SER A 269 -8.54 -19.28 -17.12
N LEU A 270 -8.75 -20.10 -16.07
CA LEU A 270 -8.50 -19.71 -14.69
C LEU A 270 -7.13 -20.16 -14.15
N TYR A 271 -6.47 -21.14 -14.78
CA TYR A 271 -5.22 -21.74 -14.29
C TYR A 271 -4.35 -22.21 -15.46
N CYS A 272 -3.08 -21.79 -15.48
CA CYS A 272 -2.11 -22.14 -16.52
C CYS A 272 -1.52 -23.57 -16.43
N ASP A 273 -2.11 -24.45 -15.62
CA ASP A 273 -1.56 -25.78 -15.31
C ASP A 273 -2.20 -26.91 -16.17
N ILE A 274 -2.98 -26.57 -17.21
CA ILE A 274 -3.79 -27.50 -18.02
C ILE A 274 -3.39 -27.41 -19.50
N ASP A 275 -3.88 -28.28 -20.39
CA ASP A 275 -3.73 -28.08 -21.84
C ASP A 275 -4.68 -26.96 -22.34
N HIS A 276 -4.11 -25.90 -22.92
CA HIS A 276 -4.82 -24.70 -23.37
C HIS A 276 -4.89 -24.59 -24.90
N SER A 277 -4.26 -25.51 -25.63
CA SER A 277 -3.99 -25.40 -27.07
C SER A 277 -5.25 -25.16 -27.93
N ASN A 278 -6.42 -25.60 -27.46
CA ASN A 278 -7.68 -25.48 -28.20
C ASN A 278 -8.54 -24.24 -27.84
N PHE A 279 -8.22 -23.50 -26.77
CA PHE A 279 -9.07 -22.40 -26.28
C PHE A 279 -8.53 -21.00 -26.56
N GLN A 280 -7.23 -20.85 -26.84
CA GLN A 280 -6.61 -19.54 -27.06
C GLN A 280 -7.29 -18.76 -28.20
N GLN A 281 -7.45 -19.38 -29.37
CA GLN A 281 -8.07 -18.74 -30.54
C GLN A 281 -9.53 -18.36 -30.26
N PHE A 282 -10.27 -19.24 -29.58
CA PHE A 282 -11.65 -19.00 -29.18
C PHE A 282 -11.79 -17.82 -28.22
N LEU A 283 -10.92 -17.74 -27.20
CA LEU A 283 -10.92 -16.64 -26.22
C LEU A 283 -10.51 -15.31 -26.85
N ASN A 284 -9.52 -15.30 -27.74
CA ASN A 284 -9.16 -14.11 -28.53
C ASN A 284 -10.32 -13.60 -29.39
N ALA A 285 -11.04 -14.51 -30.05
CA ALA A 285 -12.20 -14.16 -30.88
C ALA A 285 -13.40 -13.69 -30.04
N SER A 286 -13.57 -14.24 -28.84
CA SER A 286 -14.69 -13.92 -27.94
C SER A 286 -14.45 -12.64 -27.13
N CYS A 287 -13.18 -12.36 -26.81
CA CYS A 287 -12.72 -11.23 -25.99
C CYS A 287 -11.66 -10.41 -26.74
N PRO A 288 -12.02 -9.78 -27.87
CA PRO A 288 -11.07 -9.05 -28.71
C PRO A 288 -10.60 -7.76 -28.02
N ILE A 289 -9.28 -7.68 -27.79
CA ILE A 289 -8.60 -6.49 -27.24
C ILE A 289 -8.15 -5.57 -28.38
N GLU A 290 -7.56 -6.13 -29.45
CA GLU A 290 -7.08 -5.40 -30.62
C GLU A 290 -7.48 -6.09 -31.94
N PRO A 291 -8.27 -5.44 -32.82
CA PRO A 291 -9.03 -4.21 -32.58
C PRO A 291 -10.17 -4.46 -31.56
N PRO A 292 -10.52 -3.47 -30.72
CA PRO A 292 -11.57 -3.62 -29.72
C PRO A 292 -12.94 -3.77 -30.39
N ASN A 293 -13.79 -4.66 -29.85
CA ASN A 293 -15.16 -4.82 -30.30
C ASN A 293 -16.15 -4.74 -29.12
N THR A 294 -16.69 -3.55 -28.89
CA THR A 294 -17.63 -3.26 -27.79
C THR A 294 -18.94 -4.03 -27.90
N THR A 295 -19.32 -4.53 -29.08
CA THR A 295 -20.51 -5.37 -29.25
C THR A 295 -20.31 -6.79 -28.69
N ARG A 296 -19.07 -7.28 -28.66
CA ARG A 296 -18.71 -8.59 -28.09
C ARG A 296 -18.50 -8.47 -26.59
N PHE A 297 -17.59 -7.58 -26.20
CA PHE A 297 -17.33 -7.27 -24.81
C PHE A 297 -16.66 -5.91 -24.70
N ASP A 298 -17.26 -5.03 -23.91
CA ASP A 298 -16.73 -3.71 -23.66
C ASP A 298 -15.85 -3.70 -22.40
N PHE A 299 -14.55 -3.43 -22.61
CA PHE A 299 -13.55 -3.33 -21.55
C PHE A 299 -13.49 -1.95 -20.89
N GLY A 300 -14.09 -0.92 -21.51
CA GLY A 300 -14.11 0.46 -21.00
C GLY A 300 -12.74 0.94 -20.53
N ILE A 301 -12.66 1.48 -19.31
CA ILE A 301 -11.43 2.07 -18.76
C ILE A 301 -10.29 1.07 -18.58
N PHE A 302 -10.57 -0.23 -18.64
CA PHE A 302 -9.57 -1.29 -18.49
C PHE A 302 -8.87 -1.65 -19.81
N LEU A 303 -9.42 -1.22 -20.94
CA LEU A 303 -8.90 -1.55 -22.27
C LEU A 303 -7.44 -1.10 -22.45
N GLU A 304 -7.07 0.06 -21.90
CA GLU A 304 -5.70 0.60 -21.98
C GLU A 304 -4.67 -0.31 -21.27
N ALA A 305 -5.02 -0.91 -20.11
CA ALA A 305 -4.14 -1.86 -19.44
C ALA A 305 -3.92 -3.13 -20.27
N LEU A 306 -4.98 -3.61 -20.93
CA LEU A 306 -4.93 -4.79 -21.77
C LEU A 306 -4.10 -4.53 -23.04
N ASN A 307 -4.37 -3.42 -23.74
CA ASN A 307 -3.64 -3.03 -24.95
C ASN A 307 -2.15 -2.77 -24.69
N SER A 308 -1.81 -2.18 -23.55
CA SER A 308 -0.41 -1.91 -23.20
C SER A 308 0.39 -3.16 -22.82
N GLY A 309 -0.27 -4.31 -22.63
CA GLY A 309 0.36 -5.55 -22.17
C GLY A 309 0.86 -5.48 -20.73
N VAL A 310 0.49 -4.46 -19.94
CA VAL A 310 0.99 -4.30 -18.57
C VAL A 310 0.55 -5.47 -17.68
N VAL A 311 -0.65 -6.01 -17.93
CA VAL A 311 -1.21 -7.17 -17.22
C VAL A 311 -0.46 -8.48 -17.51
N GLU A 312 0.28 -8.52 -18.62
CA GLU A 312 1.06 -9.69 -19.09
C GLU A 312 2.53 -9.62 -18.64
N SER A 313 3.04 -8.41 -18.41
CA SER A 313 4.43 -8.20 -18.00
C SER A 313 4.73 -8.93 -16.68
N ARG A 314 5.99 -9.27 -16.43
CA ARG A 314 6.52 -9.63 -15.09
C ARG A 314 7.56 -8.62 -14.60
N ASP A 315 7.81 -7.58 -15.38
CA ASP A 315 8.72 -6.51 -15.02
C ASP A 315 8.01 -5.53 -14.08
N PHE A 316 8.27 -5.68 -12.77
CA PHE A 316 7.58 -4.91 -11.74
C PHE A 316 7.74 -3.39 -11.90
N PRO A 317 8.94 -2.81 -12.12
CA PRO A 317 9.10 -1.39 -12.43
C PRO A 317 8.19 -0.91 -13.56
N GLN A 318 8.12 -1.64 -14.68
CA GLN A 318 7.26 -1.28 -15.81
C GLN A 318 5.78 -1.26 -15.39
N LYS A 319 5.32 -2.30 -14.68
CA LYS A 319 3.95 -2.35 -14.14
C LYS A 319 3.66 -1.17 -13.22
N PHE A 320 4.53 -0.97 -12.24
CA PHE A 320 4.37 0.03 -11.20
C PHE A 320 4.26 1.42 -11.82
N PHE A 321 5.19 1.82 -12.68
CA PHE A 321 5.19 3.16 -13.24
C PHE A 321 4.06 3.39 -14.24
N ASN A 322 3.68 2.39 -15.03
CA ASN A 322 2.55 2.49 -15.95
C ASN A 322 1.24 2.69 -15.18
N CYS A 323 0.96 1.83 -14.20
CA CYS A 323 -0.27 1.92 -13.39
C CYS A 323 -0.26 3.16 -12.48
N PHE A 324 0.89 3.52 -11.92
CA PHE A 324 1.06 4.77 -11.17
C PHE A 324 0.75 5.99 -12.03
N TRP A 325 1.26 6.03 -13.26
CA TRP A 325 0.99 7.11 -14.21
C TRP A 325 -0.50 7.20 -14.54
N TRP A 326 -1.15 6.07 -14.84
CA TRP A 326 -2.60 6.04 -15.08
C TRP A 326 -3.38 6.60 -13.89
N GLY A 327 -3.09 6.14 -12.66
CA GLY A 327 -3.76 6.62 -11.46
C GLY A 327 -3.52 8.11 -11.19
N LEU A 328 -2.29 8.59 -11.46
CA LEU A 328 -1.94 10.00 -11.33
C LEU A 328 -2.69 10.87 -12.35
N GLN A 329 -2.76 10.42 -13.60
CA GLN A 329 -3.47 11.11 -14.67
C GLN A 329 -4.96 11.20 -14.35
N SER A 330 -5.59 10.10 -13.96
CA SER A 330 -7.04 10.05 -13.68
C SER A 330 -7.44 10.87 -12.45
N LEU A 331 -6.59 10.96 -11.42
CA LEU A 331 -6.82 11.89 -10.31
C LEU A 331 -6.67 13.36 -10.74
N SER A 332 -5.64 13.65 -11.54
CA SER A 332 -5.30 15.03 -11.92
C SER A 332 -6.26 15.61 -12.96
N SER A 333 -6.92 14.75 -13.74
CA SER A 333 -7.98 15.11 -14.70
C SER A 333 -9.38 15.11 -14.09
N LEU A 334 -9.52 14.82 -12.79
CA LEU A 334 -10.81 14.63 -12.11
C LEU A 334 -11.69 13.56 -12.78
N GLY A 335 -11.05 12.56 -13.40
CA GLY A 335 -11.71 11.46 -14.11
C GLY A 335 -12.30 11.81 -15.48
N GLN A 336 -12.03 13.00 -16.03
CA GLN A 336 -12.56 13.41 -17.34
C GLN A 336 -12.05 12.56 -18.51
N ASN A 337 -10.93 11.88 -18.34
CA ASN A 337 -10.33 10.98 -19.33
C ASN A 337 -10.83 9.52 -19.20
N LEU A 338 -11.83 9.25 -18.36
CA LEU A 338 -12.33 7.90 -18.13
C LEU A 338 -13.54 7.59 -19.02
N GLU A 339 -13.32 6.75 -20.04
CA GLU A 339 -14.37 6.23 -20.90
C GLU A 339 -14.87 4.88 -20.38
N THR A 340 -16.00 4.90 -19.66
CA THR A 340 -16.53 3.70 -19.01
C THR A 340 -17.45 2.88 -19.91
N SER A 341 -17.45 1.55 -19.73
CA SER A 341 -18.51 0.69 -20.26
C SER A 341 -19.83 0.86 -19.48
N THR A 342 -20.88 0.12 -19.86
CA THR A 342 -22.15 0.05 -19.12
C THR A 342 -22.07 -0.76 -17.81
N TYR A 343 -20.88 -1.23 -17.43
CA TYR A 343 -20.69 -2.03 -16.24
C TYR A 343 -20.77 -1.20 -14.95
N VAL A 344 -21.76 -1.48 -14.10
CA VAL A 344 -22.06 -0.69 -12.89
C VAL A 344 -20.86 -0.50 -11.96
N PHE A 345 -20.07 -1.55 -11.68
CA PHE A 345 -18.92 -1.43 -10.77
C PHE A 345 -17.80 -0.54 -11.34
N GLU A 346 -17.61 -0.56 -12.65
CA GLU A 346 -16.67 0.33 -13.33
C GLU A 346 -17.11 1.77 -13.25
N ILE A 347 -18.40 2.05 -13.47
CA ILE A 347 -18.99 3.38 -13.31
C ILE A 347 -18.81 3.87 -11.87
N CYS A 348 -19.11 3.03 -10.87
CA CYS A 348 -18.88 3.38 -9.46
C CYS A 348 -17.41 3.68 -9.16
N PHE A 349 -16.48 2.93 -9.75
CA PHE A 349 -15.04 3.17 -9.58
C PHE A 349 -14.61 4.50 -10.22
N ALA A 350 -15.09 4.81 -11.42
CA ALA A 350 -14.84 6.09 -12.08
C ALA A 350 -15.39 7.28 -11.27
N VAL A 351 -16.63 7.18 -10.77
CA VAL A 351 -17.24 8.20 -9.87
C VAL A 351 -16.38 8.40 -8.61
N PHE A 352 -15.90 7.31 -8.01
CA PHE A 352 -15.00 7.39 -6.85
C PHE A 352 -13.70 8.12 -7.19
N ILE A 353 -13.07 7.83 -8.34
CA ILE A 353 -11.86 8.51 -8.81
C ILE A 353 -12.12 10.01 -8.98
N SER A 354 -13.22 10.40 -9.60
CA SER A 354 -13.57 11.82 -9.79
C SER A 354 -13.75 12.57 -8.47
N ILE A 355 -14.45 11.97 -7.51
CA ILE A 355 -14.64 12.58 -6.17
C ILE A 355 -13.31 12.65 -5.42
N ALA A 356 -12.52 11.57 -5.44
CA ALA A 356 -11.21 11.53 -4.79
C ALA A 356 -10.25 12.57 -5.40
N GLY A 357 -10.22 12.70 -6.73
CA GLY A 357 -9.45 13.71 -7.45
C GLY A 357 -9.82 15.12 -7.00
N LEU A 358 -11.13 15.44 -6.96
CA LEU A 358 -11.59 16.77 -6.54
C LEU A 358 -11.15 17.09 -5.11
N VAL A 359 -11.34 16.15 -4.18
CA VAL A 359 -11.00 16.33 -2.77
C VAL A 359 -9.50 16.49 -2.58
N LEU A 360 -8.70 15.58 -3.16
CA LEU A 360 -7.24 15.57 -2.99
C LEU A 360 -6.57 16.76 -3.66
N PHE A 361 -7.03 17.15 -4.85
CA PHE A 361 -6.55 18.34 -5.55
C PHE A 361 -6.85 19.62 -4.76
N SER A 362 -8.07 19.72 -4.18
CA SER A 362 -8.43 20.83 -3.29
C SER A 362 -7.54 20.89 -2.04
N PHE A 363 -7.23 19.74 -1.44
CA PHE A 363 -6.32 19.67 -0.29
C PHE A 363 -4.88 20.06 -0.63
N LEU A 364 -4.41 19.74 -1.84
CA LEU A 364 -3.09 20.14 -2.32
C LEU A 364 -3.01 21.67 -2.43
N ILE A 365 -3.95 22.28 -3.17
CA ILE A 365 -3.96 23.74 -3.41
C ILE A 365 -4.22 24.52 -2.12
N GLY A 366 -5.24 24.13 -1.35
CA GLY A 366 -5.65 24.87 -0.16
C GLY A 366 -4.56 24.94 0.90
N ASN A 367 -3.76 23.88 1.06
CA ASN A 367 -2.65 23.89 2.01
C ASN A 367 -1.42 24.63 1.47
N MET A 368 -1.16 24.59 0.14
CA MET A 368 -0.08 25.37 -0.47
C MET A 368 -0.31 26.88 -0.32
N GLN A 369 -1.55 27.35 -0.55
CA GLN A 369 -1.91 28.76 -0.39
C GLN A 369 -1.78 29.26 1.05
N VAL A 370 -2.12 28.42 2.05
CA VAL A 370 -1.97 28.78 3.47
C VAL A 370 -0.48 28.84 3.88
N SER A 371 0.37 27.96 3.34
CA SER A 371 1.82 28.02 3.56
C SER A 371 2.50 29.20 2.86
N ASP A 372 1.98 29.65 1.71
CA ASP A 372 2.49 30.85 1.02
C ASP A 372 2.13 32.14 1.78
N ILE A 373 0.92 32.22 2.35
CA ILE A 373 0.53 33.34 3.23
C ILE A 373 1.45 33.40 4.45
N PHE A 374 1.73 32.28 5.11
CA PHE A 374 2.67 32.24 6.23
C PHE A 374 4.10 32.64 5.84
N SER A 375 4.57 32.20 4.66
CA SER A 375 5.89 32.56 4.14
C SER A 375 5.99 34.06 3.81
N PHE A 376 4.91 34.67 3.31
CA PHE A 376 4.81 36.09 3.03
C PHE A 376 4.88 36.93 4.32
N PHE A 377 4.27 36.47 5.41
CA PHE A 377 4.37 37.15 6.71
C PHE A 377 5.76 37.00 7.35
N THR A 378 6.44 35.86 7.22
CA THR A 378 7.82 35.68 7.75
C THR A 378 8.91 36.41 6.97
N PHE A 379 8.62 36.96 5.78
CA PHE A 379 9.58 37.76 5.01
C PHE A 379 9.47 39.28 5.30
N TYR A 380 8.49 39.68 6.12
CA TYR A 380 8.21 41.09 6.46
C TYR A 380 8.41 41.44 7.94
N ASP A 381 8.90 40.50 8.75
CA ASP A 381 9.47 40.71 10.09
C ASP A 381 10.95 40.31 10.06
#